data_AF-A0A6G0WZL0-F1
#
_entry.id   AF-A0A6G0WZL0-F1
#
_cell.length_a   1.000
_cell.length_b   1.000
_cell.length_c   1.000
_cell.angle_alpha   90.00
_cell.angle_beta   90.00
_cell.angle_gamma   90.00
#
_symmetry.space_group_name_H-M   'P 1'
#
loop_
_entity.id
_entity.type
_entity.pdbx_description
1 polymer ?
#
loop_
_entity_poly.entity_id
_entity_poly.type
_entity_poly.pdbx_seq_one_letter_code
_entity_poly.pdbx_strand_id
1 'polypeptide(L)'
;MEAQYLITYVNVNGPNIQKYLVSKRREWDGHIWRDKDSQMRQVVISKPNKTRPRGRPRQRWMDRVKKDLMQVDKTAIIEDADNRDRWRGIVEAAKGLNGL
;
A
#
# COMPACT_ATOMS: atom_id res chain seq x y z
N MET A 1 19.11 21.14 -36.49
CA MET A 1 19.72 20.79 -35.18
C MET A 1 19.00 21.65 -34.14
N GLU A 2 18.64 21.13 -32.97
CA GLU A 2 17.97 21.82 -31.81
C GLU A 2 16.53 21.36 -31.42
N ALA A 3 15.88 20.41 -32.10
CA ALA A 3 14.54 19.95 -31.67
C ALA A 3 14.54 18.68 -30.79
N GLN A 4 15.64 17.92 -30.77
CA GLN A 4 15.67 16.60 -30.09
C GLN A 4 16.09 16.68 -28.60
N TYR A 5 16.66 17.80 -28.13
CA TYR A 5 17.24 17.90 -26.78
C TYR A 5 16.26 18.35 -25.69
N LEU A 6 15.04 18.80 -26.02
CA LEU A 6 14.07 19.30 -25.02
C LEU A 6 13.12 18.22 -24.47
N ILE A 7 12.94 17.10 -25.19
CA ILE A 7 11.99 16.05 -24.80
C ILE A 7 12.57 15.13 -23.69
N THR A 8 13.89 15.16 -23.46
CA THR A 8 14.54 14.36 -22.41
C THR A 8 14.62 15.06 -21.04
N TYR A 9 14.32 16.37 -20.96
CA TYR A 9 14.44 17.16 -19.74
C TYR A 9 13.14 17.38 -18.96
N VAL A 10 12.08 16.62 -19.24
CA VAL A 10 10.92 16.58 -18.33
C VAL A 10 11.14 15.47 -17.31
N ASN A 11 12.15 15.65 -16.45
CA ASN A 11 12.21 14.93 -15.19
C ASN A 11 11.11 15.53 -14.31
N VAL A 12 9.96 14.88 -14.28
CA VAL A 12 8.85 15.25 -13.39
C VAL A 12 9.34 14.96 -11.97
N ASN A 13 9.97 15.95 -11.35
CA ASN A 13 10.53 15.94 -9.99
C ASN A 13 9.44 15.86 -8.89
N GLY A 14 8.34 15.14 -9.14
CA GLY A 14 7.34 14.77 -8.16
C GLY A 14 7.59 13.34 -7.67
N PRO A 15 7.19 12.99 -6.43
CA PRO A 15 7.21 11.60 -6.00
C PRO A 15 6.40 10.77 -7.01
N ASN A 16 6.97 9.67 -7.49
CA ASN A 16 6.27 8.74 -8.37
C ASN A 16 4.88 8.43 -7.76
N ILE A 17 3.82 8.80 -8.48
CA ILE A 17 2.44 8.75 -7.97
C ILE A 17 2.06 7.35 -7.46
N GLN A 18 2.60 6.30 -8.08
CA GLN A 18 2.38 4.93 -7.62
C GLN A 18 3.02 4.71 -6.25
N LYS A 19 4.26 5.18 -6.03
CA LYS A 19 4.95 5.10 -4.73
C LYS A 19 4.19 5.90 -3.66
N TYR A 20 3.71 7.09 -4.00
CA TYR A 20 2.90 7.91 -3.11
C TYR A 20 1.61 7.19 -2.69
N LEU A 21 0.86 6.61 -3.63
CA LEU A 21 -0.37 5.87 -3.35
C LEU A 21 -0.12 4.63 -2.50
N VAL A 22 0.98 3.91 -2.77
CA VAL A 22 1.42 2.73 -2.01
C VAL A 22 1.76 3.12 -0.57
N SER A 23 2.51 4.21 -0.36
CA SER A 23 2.80 4.76 0.97
C SER A 23 1.53 5.16 1.72
N LYS A 24 0.63 5.92 1.08
CA LYS A 24 -0.62 6.38 1.71
C LYS A 24 -1.53 5.23 2.11
N ARG A 25 -1.55 4.15 1.32
CA ARG A 25 -2.26 2.93 1.70
C ARG A 25 -1.74 2.36 3.02
N ARG A 26 -0.42 2.30 3.23
CA ARG A 26 0.18 1.81 4.49
C ARG A 26 -0.11 2.73 5.67
N GLU A 27 -0.09 4.04 5.48
CA GLU A 27 -0.49 4.97 6.54
C GLU A 27 -1.91 4.64 7.03
N TRP A 28 -2.85 4.46 6.10
CA TRP A 28 -4.22 4.09 6.39
C TRP A 28 -4.35 2.69 6.98
N ASP A 29 -3.69 1.69 6.41
CA ASP A 29 -3.72 0.31 6.88
C ASP A 29 -3.28 0.20 8.34
N GLY A 30 -2.18 0.87 8.70
CA GLY A 30 -1.71 0.85 10.07
C GLY A 30 -2.62 1.62 11.01
N HIS A 31 -3.24 2.71 10.54
CA HIS A 31 -4.25 3.42 11.32
C HIS A 31 -5.46 2.51 11.61
N ILE A 32 -6.03 1.88 10.59
CA ILE A 32 -7.17 0.96 10.73
C ILE A 32 -6.80 -0.24 11.60
N TRP A 33 -5.60 -0.79 11.50
CA TRP A 33 -5.18 -1.92 12.33
C TRP A 33 -5.17 -1.57 13.82
N ARG A 34 -4.64 -0.39 14.15
CA ARG A 34 -4.52 0.10 15.54
C ARG A 34 -5.86 0.57 16.12
N ASP A 35 -6.78 1.01 15.29
CA ASP A 35 -8.12 1.42 15.71
C ASP A 35 -9.02 0.19 15.93
N LYS A 36 -8.81 -0.47 17.08
CA LYS A 36 -9.41 -1.78 17.42
C LYS A 36 -10.94 -1.74 17.49
N ASP A 37 -11.51 -0.62 17.88
CA ASP A 37 -12.94 -0.42 18.06
C ASP A 37 -13.64 0.03 16.77
N SER A 38 -12.87 0.31 15.71
CA SER A 38 -13.40 0.75 14.43
C SER A 38 -14.26 -0.30 13.75
N GLN A 39 -15.46 0.10 13.33
CA GLN A 39 -16.27 -0.69 12.40
C GLN A 39 -15.53 -0.94 11.08
N MET A 40 -14.68 0.01 10.64
CA MET A 40 -13.87 -0.17 9.43
C MET A 40 -12.88 -1.32 9.59
N ARG A 41 -12.20 -1.41 10.74
CA ARG A 41 -11.30 -2.52 11.05
C ARG A 41 -12.04 -3.85 11.02
N GLN A 42 -13.23 -3.90 11.61
CA GLN A 42 -14.07 -5.10 11.60
C GLN A 42 -14.42 -5.51 10.17
N VAL A 43 -14.85 -4.59 9.31
CA VAL A 43 -15.17 -4.85 7.90
C VAL A 43 -13.94 -5.33 7.12
N VAL A 44 -12.80 -4.67 7.29
CA VAL A 44 -11.55 -4.99 6.57
C VAL A 44 -11.01 -6.37 6.94
N ILE A 45 -11.04 -6.72 8.23
CA ILE A 45 -10.60 -8.02 8.74
C ILE A 45 -11.63 -9.12 8.48
N SER A 46 -12.92 -8.75 8.37
CA SER A 46 -14.00 -9.71 8.21
C SER A 46 -13.77 -10.61 6.99
N LYS A 47 -13.98 -11.91 7.20
CA LYS A 47 -14.09 -12.89 6.14
C LYS A 47 -15.57 -13.24 6.03
N PRO A 48 -16.35 -12.55 5.17
CA PRO A 48 -17.73 -12.95 4.95
C PRO A 48 -17.75 -14.37 4.41
N ASN A 49 -18.32 -15.29 5.20
CA ASN A 49 -18.39 -16.73 4.94
C ASN A 49 -19.69 -17.13 4.19
N LYS A 50 -20.49 -16.16 3.72
CA LYS A 50 -21.78 -16.39 3.05
C LYS A 50 -21.69 -16.31 1.52
N THR A 51 -22.75 -16.76 0.85
CA THR A 51 -22.78 -17.27 -0.53
C THR A 51 -22.16 -16.38 -1.60
N ARG A 52 -21.49 -17.06 -2.54
CA ARG A 52 -20.43 -16.59 -3.43
C ARG A 52 -20.93 -15.70 -4.59
N PRO A 53 -20.20 -14.63 -4.94
CA PRO A 53 -20.44 -13.92 -6.20
C PRO A 53 -20.11 -14.81 -7.41
N ARG A 54 -20.95 -14.76 -8.46
CA ARG A 54 -20.62 -15.32 -9.78
C ARG A 54 -19.69 -14.35 -10.53
N GLY A 55 -18.59 -14.85 -11.11
CA GLY A 55 -17.58 -14.05 -11.82
C GLY A 55 -16.25 -13.91 -11.07
N ARG A 56 -15.38 -12.98 -11.53
CA ARG A 56 -14.05 -12.78 -10.94
C ARG A 56 -14.17 -12.43 -9.45
N PRO A 57 -13.52 -13.18 -8.54
CA PRO A 57 -13.50 -12.82 -7.13
C PRO A 57 -12.97 -11.38 -6.96
N ARG A 58 -13.65 -10.58 -6.14
CA ARG A 58 -13.15 -9.24 -5.79
C ARG A 58 -11.86 -9.42 -5.00
N GLN A 59 -10.76 -8.82 -5.46
CA GLN A 59 -9.53 -8.72 -4.66
C GLN A 59 -9.89 -8.04 -3.35
N ARG A 60 -9.69 -8.73 -2.21
CA ARG A 60 -10.01 -8.14 -0.92
C ARG A 60 -8.99 -7.09 -0.58
N TRP A 61 -9.39 -6.12 0.26
CA TRP A 61 -8.47 -5.11 0.76
C TRP A 61 -7.23 -5.76 1.38
N MET A 62 -7.42 -6.70 2.31
CA MET A 62 -6.32 -7.41 2.97
C MET A 62 -5.41 -8.18 2.01
N ASP A 63 -5.93 -8.68 0.89
CA ASP A 63 -5.09 -9.35 -0.13
C ASP A 63 -4.18 -8.34 -0.82
N ARG A 64 -4.69 -7.13 -1.11
CA ARG A 64 -3.89 -6.03 -1.65
C ARG A 64 -2.85 -5.55 -0.63
N VAL A 65 -3.23 -5.37 0.63
CA VAL A 65 -2.31 -4.96 1.71
C VAL A 65 -1.16 -5.93 1.85
N LYS A 66 -1.43 -7.24 1.91
CA LYS A 66 -0.38 -8.27 2.01
C LYS A 66 0.57 -8.22 0.83
N LYS A 67 0.05 -8.14 -0.40
CA LYS A 67 0.87 -8.04 -1.61
C LYS A 67 1.75 -6.79 -1.59
N ASP A 68 1.18 -5.67 -1.18
CA ASP A 68 1.87 -4.41 -1.04
C ASP A 68 2.99 -4.51 0.02
N LEU A 69 2.70 -5.04 1.22
CA LEU A 69 3.71 -5.23 2.27
C LEU A 69 4.88 -6.09 1.78
N MET A 70 4.60 -7.22 1.13
CA MET A 70 5.62 -8.09 0.55
C MET A 70 6.50 -7.42 -0.51
N GLN A 71 6.00 -6.40 -1.21
CA GLN A 71 6.80 -5.63 -2.16
C GLN A 71 7.83 -4.72 -1.48
N VAL A 72 7.55 -4.28 -0.25
CA VAL A 72 8.45 -3.41 0.53
C VAL A 72 9.39 -4.24 1.40
N ASP A 73 8.84 -5.22 2.10
CA ASP A 73 9.56 -6.11 3.01
C ASP A 73 8.83 -7.46 3.03
N LYS A 74 9.55 -8.53 2.65
CA LYS A 74 8.99 -9.90 2.58
C LYS A 74 8.59 -10.44 3.96
N THR A 75 9.10 -9.85 5.03
CA THR A 75 8.80 -10.21 6.41
C THR A 75 7.72 -9.33 7.03
N ALA A 76 7.27 -8.28 6.32
CA ALA A 76 6.25 -7.39 6.83
C ALA A 76 4.85 -8.02 6.78
N ILE A 77 4.13 -7.87 7.88
CA ILE A 77 2.74 -8.28 8.09
C ILE A 77 1.93 -7.11 8.67
N ILE A 78 0.60 -7.21 8.66
CA ILE A 78 -0.25 -6.07 9.07
C ILE A 78 -0.15 -5.83 10.59
N GLU A 79 0.11 -6.88 11.36
CA GLU A 79 0.31 -6.88 12.80
C GLU A 79 1.47 -5.96 13.21
N ASP A 80 2.44 -5.74 12.32
CA ASP A 80 3.57 -4.85 12.53
C ASP A 80 3.16 -3.40 12.76
N ALA A 81 1.93 -3.05 12.36
CA ALA A 81 1.33 -1.75 12.62
C ALA A 81 1.17 -1.45 14.11
N ASP A 82 1.16 -2.46 14.99
CA ASP A 82 1.15 -2.25 16.44
C ASP A 82 2.46 -1.61 16.93
N ASN A 83 3.59 -1.90 16.26
CA ASN A 83 4.85 -1.19 16.48
C ASN A 83 4.94 0.04 15.55
N ARG A 84 4.69 1.23 16.11
CA ARG A 84 4.68 2.49 15.34
C ARG A 84 6.00 2.79 14.64
N ASP A 85 7.14 2.49 15.25
CA ASP A 85 8.45 2.78 14.67
C ASP A 85 8.75 1.83 13.49
N ARG A 86 8.44 0.54 13.66
CA ARG A 86 8.53 -0.43 12.56
C ARG A 86 7.60 -0.05 11.41
N TRP A 87 6.35 0.33 11.73
CA TRP A 87 5.38 0.74 10.72
C TRP A 87 5.82 2.00 9.97
N ARG A 88 6.36 2.99 10.68
CA ARG A 88 6.94 4.19 10.06
C ARG A 88 8.06 3.82 9.09
N GLY A 89 8.95 2.89 9.47
CA GLY A 89 9.98 2.37 8.58
C GLY A 89 9.41 1.76 7.29
N ILE A 90 8.35 0.96 7.39
CA ILE A 90 7.66 0.35 6.23
C ILE A 90 7.02 1.42 5.33
N VAL A 91 6.41 2.45 5.92
CA VAL A 91 5.81 3.58 5.18
C VAL A 91 6.88 4.36 4.42
N GLU A 92 8.02 4.68 5.06
CA GLU A 92 9.12 5.40 4.40
C GLU A 92 9.77 4.56 3.29
N ALA A 93 10.00 3.26 3.54
CA ALA A 93 10.53 2.36 2.53
C ALA A 93 9.62 2.26 1.30
N ALA A 94 8.29 2.33 1.49
CA ALA A 94 7.34 2.36 0.38
C ALA A 94 7.43 3.62 -0.49
N LYS A 95 7.82 4.77 0.07
CA LYS A 95 8.09 6.00 -0.69
C LYS A 95 9.36 5.86 -1.54
N GLY A 96 10.35 5.12 -1.04
CA GLY A 96 11.67 4.93 -1.64
C GLY A 96 11.82 3.74 -2.60
N LEU A 97 10.80 2.88 -2.77
CA LEU A 97 10.88 1.69 -3.62
C LEU A 97 11.45 2.01 -5.02
N ASN A 98 12.69 1.59 -5.28
CA ASN A 98 13.35 1.68 -6.58
C ASN A 98 13.09 0.41 -7.38
N GLY A 99 12.58 0.54 -8.59
CA GLY A 99 12.43 -0.57 -9.54
C GLY A 99 10.98 -0.94 -9.85
N LEU A 100 10.44 -0.28 -10.87
CA LEU A 100 9.68 -0.93 -11.95
C LEU A 100 10.42 -0.62 -13.24
#